data_AF-A0A6P1KXV3-F1
#
_entry.id   AF-A0A6P1KXV3-F1
#
_cell.length_a   1.000
_cell.length_b   1.000
_cell.length_c   1.000
_cell.angle_alpha   90.00
_cell.angle_beta   90.00
_cell.angle_gamma   90.00
#
_symmetry.space_group_name_H-M   'P 1'
#
loop_
_entity.id
_entity.type
_entity.pdbx_description
1 polymer ?
#
loop_
_entity_poly.entity_id
_entity_poly.type
_entity_poly.pdbx_seq_one_letter_code
_entity_poly.pdbx_strand_id
1 'polypeptide(L)'
;MFIFKILTALIWNIVIFGGLLFLPAGTLNWWRAWVFLGVVIVGTVATMMGVFREDDDLFKERLKPPIQESQPLADKILASLLIATFLGIIGFIPLDVFRFHLFAQPSEIVSVLGLVVYVVGWWIISLSFKVNTFAATAVKHQAD
;
A
#
# COMPACT_ATOMS: atom_id res chain seq x y z
N MET A 1 9.71 17.59 12.31
CA MET A 1 8.88 18.39 11.38
C MET A 1 8.06 17.45 10.51
N PHE A 2 6.76 17.71 10.31
CA PHE A 2 5.84 16.80 9.61
C PHE A 2 6.29 16.46 8.18
N ILE A 3 6.96 17.39 7.50
CA ILE A 3 7.46 17.18 6.13
C ILE A 3 8.43 16.00 6.02
N PHE A 4 9.29 15.78 7.02
CA PHE A 4 10.21 14.64 7.01
C PHE A 4 9.45 13.31 7.07
N LYS A 5 8.31 13.25 7.77
CA LYS A 5 7.46 12.05 7.81
C LYS A 5 6.91 11.74 6.42
N ILE A 6 6.44 12.75 5.68
CA ILE A 6 5.97 12.61 4.30
C ILE A 6 7.12 12.12 3.40
N LEU A 7 8.28 12.78 3.45
CA LEU A 7 9.41 12.41 2.62
C LEU A 7 9.86 10.97 2.87
N THR A 8 9.96 10.55 4.13
CA THR A 8 10.28 9.17 4.49
C THR A 8 9.24 8.19 3.94
N ALA A 9 7.94 8.49 4.07
CA ALA A 9 6.88 7.65 3.53
C ALA A 9 6.95 7.55 1.99
N LEU A 10 7.24 8.66 1.30
CA LEU A 10 7.37 8.68 -0.15
C LEU A 10 8.59 7.89 -0.64
N ILE A 11 9.74 8.02 0.03
CA ILE A 11 10.95 7.27 -0.29
C ILE A 11 10.66 5.77 -0.18
N TRP A 12 10.07 5.32 0.92
CA TRP A 12 9.73 3.90 1.10
C TRP A 12 8.72 3.41 0.06
N ASN A 13 7.69 4.20 -0.27
CA ASN A 13 6.75 3.83 -1.33
C ASN A 13 7.45 3.69 -2.69
N ILE A 14 8.31 4.64 -3.06
CA ILE A 14 9.06 4.59 -4.33
C ILE A 14 9.99 3.39 -4.36
N VAL A 15 10.72 3.12 -3.28
CA VAL A 15 11.66 1.98 -3.22
C VAL A 15 10.90 0.65 -3.30
N ILE A 16 9.82 0.49 -2.52
CA ILE A 16 9.08 -0.78 -2.47
C ILE A 16 8.28 -0.99 -3.75
N PHE A 17 7.40 -0.07 -4.13
CA PHE A 17 6.57 -0.25 -5.33
C PHE A 17 7.38 -0.12 -6.61
N GLY A 18 8.30 0.83 -6.69
CA GLY A 18 9.19 0.96 -7.83
C GLY A 18 10.09 -0.27 -7.98
N GLY A 19 10.63 -0.79 -6.89
CA GLY A 19 11.41 -2.03 -6.89
C GLY A 19 10.58 -3.23 -7.38
N LEU A 20 9.38 -3.43 -6.82
CA LEU A 20 8.48 -4.52 -7.21
C LEU A 20 8.02 -4.43 -8.67
N LEU A 21 7.83 -3.23 -9.21
CA LEU A 21 7.36 -3.05 -10.58
C LEU A 21 8.50 -3.15 -11.60
N PHE A 22 9.61 -2.45 -11.37
CA PHE A 22 10.63 -2.22 -12.38
C PHE A 22 11.77 -3.25 -12.34
N LEU A 23 12.14 -3.81 -11.17
CA LEU A 23 13.19 -4.82 -11.11
C LEU A 23 12.79 -6.11 -11.87
N PRO A 24 11.58 -6.67 -11.69
CA PRO A 24 11.21 -7.88 -12.43
C PRO A 24 10.94 -7.58 -13.91
N ALA A 25 10.42 -6.38 -14.23
CA ALA A 25 10.23 -5.92 -15.61
C ALA A 25 11.56 -5.77 -16.37
N GLY A 26 12.62 -5.35 -15.69
CA GLY A 26 13.93 -5.10 -16.31
C GLY A 26 13.96 -3.85 -17.20
N THR A 27 12.98 -2.96 -17.08
CA THR A 27 12.87 -1.73 -17.88
C THR A 27 12.09 -0.66 -17.13
N LEU A 28 12.43 0.60 -17.35
CA LEU A 28 11.66 1.77 -16.87
C LEU A 28 10.65 2.26 -17.92
N ASN A 29 10.69 1.72 -19.14
CA ASN A 29 9.83 2.13 -20.25
C ASN A 29 8.44 1.49 -20.17
N TRP A 30 7.79 1.65 -19.02
CA TRP A 30 6.45 1.13 -18.75
C TRP A 30 5.58 2.20 -18.11
N TRP A 31 4.91 2.98 -18.96
CA TRP A 31 4.13 4.16 -18.54
C TRP A 31 3.02 3.81 -17.53
N ARG A 32 2.39 2.63 -17.65
CA ARG A 32 1.34 2.18 -16.72
C ARG A 32 1.86 2.00 -15.29
N ALA A 33 3.08 1.50 -15.12
CA ALA A 33 3.70 1.40 -13.79
C ALA A 33 3.99 2.78 -13.20
N TRP A 34 4.41 3.75 -14.02
CA TRP A 34 4.58 5.13 -13.56
C TRP A 34 3.26 5.79 -13.14
N VAL A 35 2.17 5.54 -13.89
CA VAL A 35 0.83 6.02 -13.50
C VAL A 35 0.41 5.42 -12.16
N PHE A 36 0.55 4.10 -11.99
CA PHE A 36 0.23 3.44 -10.73
C PHE A 36 1.08 3.97 -9.57
N LEU A 37 2.39 4.12 -9.77
CA LEU A 37 3.30 4.69 -8.76
C LEU A 37 2.93 6.14 -8.41
N GLY A 38 2.54 6.94 -9.40
CA GLY A 38 2.02 8.29 -9.19
C GLY A 38 0.75 8.31 -8.34
N VAL A 39 -0.18 7.37 -8.58
CA VAL A 39 -1.39 7.22 -7.76
C VAL A 39 -1.05 6.83 -6.32
N VAL A 40 -0.11 5.91 -6.10
CA VAL A 40 0.37 5.55 -4.75
C VAL A 40 0.98 6.75 -4.03
N ILE A 41 1.79 7.55 -4.73
CA ILE A 41 2.40 8.78 -4.19
C ILE A 41 1.32 9.79 -3.80
N VAL A 42 0.38 10.08 -4.70
CA VAL A 42 -0.71 11.03 -4.45
C VAL A 42 -1.60 10.56 -3.29
N GLY A 43 -1.97 9.28 -3.28
CA GLY A 43 -2.73 8.66 -2.18
C GLY A 43 -2.00 8.78 -0.85
N THR A 44 -0.69 8.51 -0.82
CA THR A 44 0.14 8.65 0.38
C THR A 44 0.16 10.09 0.89
N VAL A 45 0.39 11.08 0.01
CA VAL A 45 0.38 12.50 0.40
C VAL A 45 -1.00 12.90 0.92
N ALA A 46 -2.07 12.49 0.25
CA ALA A 46 -3.43 12.79 0.64
C ALA A 46 -3.78 12.22 2.03
N THR A 47 -3.44 10.95 2.29
CA THR A 47 -3.66 10.32 3.61
C THR A 47 -2.78 10.97 4.68
N MET A 48 -1.51 11.26 4.39
CA MET A 48 -0.64 11.95 5.33
C MET A 48 -1.22 13.32 5.71
N MET A 49 -1.55 14.14 4.73
CA MET A 49 -2.06 15.50 4.96
C MET A 49 -3.46 15.52 5.59
N GLY A 50 -4.35 14.62 5.17
CA GLY A 50 -5.76 14.63 5.57
C GLY A 50 -6.12 13.76 6.77
N VAL A 51 -5.19 12.94 7.27
CA VAL A 51 -5.39 12.06 8.43
C VAL A 51 -4.24 12.21 9.43
N PHE A 52 -3.02 11.80 9.05
CA PHE A 52 -1.90 11.69 9.99
C PHE A 52 -1.28 13.03 10.41
N ARG A 53 -1.66 14.12 9.75
CA ARG A 53 -1.32 15.47 10.19
C ARG A 53 -2.11 15.87 11.44
N GLU A 54 -3.36 15.45 11.51
CA GLU A 54 -4.29 15.79 12.59
C GLU A 54 -4.18 14.79 13.75
N ASP A 55 -3.88 13.52 13.45
CA ASP A 55 -3.78 12.44 14.44
C ASP A 55 -2.39 11.78 14.44
N ASP A 56 -1.48 12.35 15.24
CA ASP A 56 -0.10 11.87 15.35
C ASP A 56 0.01 10.53 16.09
N ASP A 57 -0.94 10.23 16.97
CA ASP A 57 -0.92 8.99 17.75
C ASP A 57 -1.38 7.81 16.91
N LEU A 58 -2.41 7.99 16.07
CA LEU A 58 -2.76 7.02 15.05
C LEU A 58 -1.60 6.77 14.08
N PHE A 59 -0.89 7.82 13.67
CA PHE A 59 0.30 7.67 12.81
C PHE A 59 1.39 6.81 13.47
N LYS A 60 1.73 7.08 14.75
CA LYS A 60 2.71 6.29 15.50
C LYS A 60 2.27 4.83 15.64
N GLU A 61 0.99 4.58 15.89
CA GLU A 61 0.46 3.21 15.95
C GLU A 61 0.57 2.50 14.60
N ARG A 62 0.34 3.21 13.49
CA ARG A 62 0.48 2.67 12.13
C ARG A 62 1.91 2.47 11.65
N LEU A 63 2.89 3.12 12.27
CA LEU A 63 4.32 2.85 12.05
C LEU A 63 4.79 1.54 12.69
N LYS A 64 4.05 1.01 13.67
CA LYS A 64 4.42 -0.27 14.28
C LYS A 64 4.31 -1.39 13.25
N PRO A 65 5.16 -2.43 13.35
CA PRO A 65 5.08 -3.58 12.47
C PRO A 65 3.65 -4.15 12.43
N PRO A 66 3.17 -4.58 11.26
CA PRO A 66 1.84 -5.16 11.13
C PRO A 66 1.71 -6.49 11.90
N ILE A 67 2.83 -7.19 12.11
CA ILE A 67 2.93 -8.42 12.88
C ILE A 67 3.53 -8.07 14.25
N GLN A 68 2.74 -8.20 15.32
CA GLN A 68 3.14 -7.86 16.68
C GLN A 68 3.17 -9.11 17.57
N GLU A 69 4.08 -9.16 18.55
CA GLU A 69 4.23 -10.33 19.43
C GLU A 69 2.96 -10.69 20.19
N SER A 70 2.16 -9.70 20.58
CA SER A 70 0.92 -9.88 21.33
C SER A 70 -0.26 -10.40 20.49
N GLN A 71 -0.14 -10.49 19.16
CA GLN A 71 -1.22 -11.00 18.31
C GLN A 71 -1.38 -12.52 18.45
N PRO A 72 -2.62 -13.05 18.42
CA PRO A 72 -2.88 -14.46 18.24
C PRO A 72 -2.12 -15.03 17.03
N LEU A 73 -1.70 -16.30 17.10
CA LEU A 73 -0.95 -16.94 16.02
C LEU A 73 -1.73 -16.91 14.69
N ALA A 74 -3.05 -17.11 14.73
CA ALA A 74 -3.91 -17.05 13.55
C ALA A 74 -3.83 -15.67 12.85
N ASP A 75 -3.91 -14.58 13.62
CA ASP A 75 -3.85 -13.22 13.09
C ASP A 75 -2.48 -12.92 12.47
N LYS A 76 -1.40 -13.40 13.11
CA LYS A 76 -0.04 -13.27 12.56
C LYS A 76 0.09 -13.97 11.21
N ILE A 77 -0.44 -15.19 11.10
CA ILE A 77 -0.43 -15.97 9.85
C ILE A 77 -1.23 -15.23 8.77
N LEU A 78 -2.45 -14.78 9.09
CA LEU A 78 -3.31 -14.07 8.14
C LEU A 78 -2.68 -12.74 7.68
N ALA A 79 -2.14 -11.94 8.61
CA ALA A 79 -1.46 -10.70 8.28
C ALA A 79 -0.22 -10.94 7.39
N SER A 80 0.57 -11.96 7.71
CA SER A 80 1.75 -12.35 6.91
C SER A 80 1.35 -12.78 5.50
N LEU A 81 0.32 -13.63 5.38
CA LEU A 81 -0.17 -14.11 4.09
C LEU A 81 -0.74 -12.97 3.26
N LEU A 82 -1.47 -12.03 3.88
CA LEU A 82 -1.99 -10.85 3.22
C LEU A 82 -0.86 -9.98 2.66
N ILE A 83 0.16 -9.69 3.47
CA ILE A 83 1.34 -8.90 3.05
C ILE A 83 2.08 -9.61 1.92
N ALA A 84 2.37 -10.91 2.09
CA ALA A 84 3.09 -11.70 1.10
C ALA A 84 2.32 -11.77 -0.23
N THR A 85 1.00 -11.97 -0.17
CA THR A 85 0.14 -12.01 -1.36
C THR A 85 0.08 -10.64 -2.04
N PHE A 86 -0.07 -9.56 -1.27
CA PHE A 86 -0.12 -8.20 -1.83
C PHE A 86 1.17 -7.84 -2.57
N LEU A 87 2.33 -8.02 -1.91
CA LEU A 87 3.63 -7.75 -2.53
C LEU A 87 3.91 -8.72 -3.68
N GLY A 88 3.54 -9.99 -3.52
CA GLY A 88 3.70 -11.04 -4.51
C GLY A 88 2.92 -10.74 -5.80
N ILE A 89 1.66 -10.30 -5.69
CA ILE A 89 0.87 -9.90 -6.86
C ILE A 89 1.52 -8.72 -7.59
N ILE A 90 1.92 -7.67 -6.87
CA ILE A 90 2.54 -6.49 -7.50
C ILE A 90 3.84 -6.87 -8.22
N GLY A 91 4.68 -7.72 -7.61
CA GLY A 91 5.92 -8.20 -8.22
C GLY A 91 5.70 -9.22 -9.34
N PHE A 92 4.61 -9.97 -9.31
CA PHE A 92 4.26 -10.94 -10.34
C PHE A 92 3.75 -10.29 -11.63
N ILE A 93 2.98 -9.19 -11.54
CA ILE A 93 2.46 -8.48 -12.72
C ILE A 93 3.56 -8.17 -13.76
N PRO A 94 4.70 -7.53 -13.43
CA PRO A 94 5.76 -7.27 -14.41
C PRO A 94 6.44 -8.56 -14.92
N LEU A 95 6.55 -9.61 -14.10
CA LEU A 95 7.06 -10.89 -14.58
C LEU A 95 6.14 -11.48 -15.66
N ASP A 96 4.84 -11.41 -15.43
CA ASP A 96 3.87 -11.89 -16.40
C ASP A 96 3.87 -11.04 -17.68
N VAL A 97 3.79 -9.72 -17.55
CA VAL A 97 3.73 -8.79 -18.68
C VAL A 97 4.96 -8.86 -19.59
N PHE A 98 6.16 -9.03 -19.03
CA PHE A 98 7.42 -8.93 -19.80
C PHE A 98 8.14 -10.26 -20.01
N ARG A 99 7.79 -11.32 -19.27
CA ARG A 99 8.53 -12.61 -19.32
C ARG A 99 7.62 -13.79 -19.58
N PHE A 100 6.65 -14.04 -18.70
CA PHE A 100 5.89 -15.29 -18.73
C PHE A 100 4.70 -15.28 -19.70
N HIS A 101 4.06 -14.13 -19.90
CA HIS A 101 2.92 -13.96 -20.79
C HIS A 101 1.79 -14.99 -20.56
N LEU A 102 1.52 -15.32 -19.30
CA LEU A 102 0.52 -16.33 -18.90
C LEU A 102 -0.90 -15.81 -19.07
N PHE A 103 -1.11 -14.51 -18.91
CA PHE A 103 -2.42 -13.88 -19.06
C PHE A 103 -2.48 -12.90 -20.23
N ALA A 104 -3.67 -12.75 -20.81
CA ALA A 104 -3.93 -11.73 -21.81
C ALA A 104 -3.84 -10.33 -21.18
N GLN A 105 -3.24 -9.38 -21.90
CA GLN A 105 -3.14 -8.01 -21.42
C GLN A 105 -4.53 -7.36 -21.32
N PRO A 106 -4.86 -6.71 -20.20
CA PRO A 106 -6.14 -6.06 -20.05
C PRO A 106 -6.26 -4.87 -21.00
N SER A 107 -7.43 -4.71 -21.59
CA SER A 107 -7.75 -3.52 -22.39
C SER A 107 -7.60 -2.24 -21.58
N GLU A 108 -7.46 -1.09 -22.25
CA GLU A 108 -7.34 0.21 -21.60
C GLU A 108 -8.52 0.48 -20.66
N ILE A 109 -9.75 0.12 -21.07
CA ILE A 109 -10.97 0.33 -20.28
C ILE A 109 -10.90 -0.47 -18.97
N VAL A 110 -10.54 -1.75 -19.05
CA VAL A 110 -10.43 -2.61 -17.86
C VAL A 110 -9.33 -2.10 -16.93
N SER A 111 -8.23 -1.60 -17.49
CA SER A 111 -7.11 -1.04 -16.73
C SER A 111 -7.50 0.23 -15.98
N VAL A 112 -8.25 1.13 -16.63
CA VAL A 112 -8.78 2.35 -16.00
C VAL A 112 -9.78 2.01 -14.89
N LEU A 113 -10.71 1.07 -15.14
CA LEU A 113 -11.67 0.63 -14.12
C LEU A 113 -10.96 0.02 -12.90
N GLY A 114 -9.94 -0.81 -13.12
CA GLY A 114 -9.11 -1.35 -12.05
C GLY A 114 -8.42 -0.26 -11.23
N LEU A 115 -7.88 0.77 -11.90
CA LEU A 115 -7.27 1.91 -11.22
C LEU A 115 -8.30 2.73 -10.42
N VAL A 116 -9.51 2.92 -10.93
CA VAL A 116 -10.60 3.59 -10.22
C VAL A 116 -10.97 2.80 -8.96
N VAL A 117 -11.15 1.47 -9.08
CA VAL A 117 -11.45 0.61 -7.92
C VAL A 117 -10.33 0.69 -6.88
N TYR A 118 -9.07 0.69 -7.32
CA TYR A 118 -7.92 0.87 -6.43
C TYR A 118 -7.97 2.20 -5.66
N VAL A 119 -8.24 3.31 -6.36
CA VAL A 119 -8.34 4.64 -5.74
C VAL A 119 -9.52 4.72 -4.77
N VAL A 120 -10.67 4.16 -5.12
CA VAL A 120 -11.84 4.10 -4.24
C VAL A 120 -11.55 3.28 -2.99
N GLY A 121 -10.90 2.12 -3.13
CA GLY A 121 -10.46 1.30 -2.00
C GLY A 121 -9.49 2.06 -1.08
N TRP A 122 -8.51 2.75 -1.65
CA TRP A 122 -7.60 3.61 -0.89
C TRP A 122 -8.34 4.71 -0.13
N TRP A 123 -9.32 5.35 -0.78
CA TRP A 123 -10.11 6.40 -0.18
C TRP A 123 -10.93 5.87 1.01
N ILE A 124 -11.58 4.71 0.88
CA ILE A 124 -12.33 4.06 1.96
C ILE A 124 -11.42 3.75 3.17
N ILE A 125 -10.22 3.22 2.92
CA ILE A 125 -9.24 2.96 3.99
C ILE A 125 -8.83 4.28 4.68
N SER A 126 -8.57 5.32 3.90
CA SER A 126 -8.19 6.64 4.44
C SER A 126 -9.32 7.26 5.28
N LEU A 127 -10.57 7.13 4.84
CA LEU A 127 -11.74 7.57 5.62
C LEU A 127 -11.86 6.79 6.92
N SER A 128 -11.62 5.47 6.88
CA SER A 128 -11.64 4.62 8.08
C SER A 128 -10.61 5.08 9.11
N PHE A 129 -9.41 5.52 8.69
CA PHE A 129 -8.43 6.11 9.60
C PHE A 129 -8.87 7.48 10.11
N LYS A 130 -9.47 8.30 9.25
CA LYS A 130 -9.93 9.63 9.65
C LYS A 130 -11.00 9.60 10.75
N VAL A 131 -11.87 8.59 10.73
CA VAL A 131 -12.97 8.47 11.70
C VAL A 131 -12.65 7.51 12.85
N ASN A 132 -11.46 6.90 12.89
CA ASN A 132 -11.08 5.94 13.91
C ASN A 132 -9.60 6.08 14.33
N THR A 133 -9.36 6.88 15.38
CA THR A 133 -8.06 7.04 16.04
C THR A 133 -7.49 5.73 16.60
N PHE A 134 -8.33 4.73 16.87
CA PHE A 134 -7.93 3.42 17.40
C PHE A 134 -7.67 2.37 16.31
N ALA A 135 -7.62 2.77 15.03
CA ALA A 135 -7.34 1.87 13.90
C ALA A 135 -5.86 1.40 13.85
N ALA A 136 -5.40 0.80 14.95
CA ALA A 136 -4.09 0.18 15.10
C ALA A 136 -3.93 -1.03 14.16
N THR A 137 -2.69 -1.43 13.92
CA THR A 137 -2.36 -2.60 13.09
C THR A 137 -2.70 -3.95 13.75
N ALA A 138 -2.92 -3.96 15.06
CA ALA A 138 -3.29 -5.13 15.84
C ALA A 138 -4.44 -4.77 16.79
N VAL A 139 -5.41 -5.67 16.94
CA VAL A 139 -6.41 -5.56 18.01
C VAL A 139 -5.69 -5.74 19.34
N LYS A 140 -5.84 -4.77 20.23
CA LYS A 140 -5.32 -4.82 21.59
C LYS A 140 -6.48 -5.06 22.55
N HIS A 141 -6.26 -5.93 23.54
CA HIS A 141 -7.15 -5.95 24.69
C HIS A 141 -7.00 -4.63 25.45
N GLN A 142 -8.07 -3.84 25.49
CA GLN A 142 -8.17 -2.71 26.40
C GLN A 142 -8.61 -3.29 27.76
N ALA A 143 -7.72 -3.28 28.74
CA ALA A 143 -8.09 -3.54 30.12
C ALA A 143 -8.61 -2.24 30.73
N ASP A 144 -9.70 -2.32 31.49
CA ASP A 144 -10.31 -1.20 32.21
C ASP A 144 -9.36 -0.58 33.25
#